data_AF-A0A7R9YT09-F1
#
_entry.id   AF-A0A7R9YT09-F1
#
_cell.length_a   1.000
_cell.length_b   1.000
_cell.length_c   1.000
_cell.angle_alpha   90.00
_cell.angle_beta   90.00
_cell.angle_gamma   90.00
#
_symmetry.space_group_name_H-M   'P 1'
#
loop_
_entity.id
_entity.type
_entity.pdbx_description
1 polymer ?
#
loop_
_entity_poly.entity_id
_entity_poly.type
_entity_poly.pdbx_seq_one_letter_code
_entity_poly.pdbx_strand_id
1 'polypeptide(L)'
;IAYREPIGWDVVLNVDADTGAVLRTWGAGLFYMPHMLSLDREGNVWVADAGLHQVLKFTPTGQLLLSVGSALSPGAGGTRGALLCKPTRAVVAADGSFLVTDGLCSSRVLRFSPKGELLAEAALPASGGAVHHVLLDEAAGVAYVLLRESGVLSVRNATTLALLREAALSGATGLGRAWALLPDPAAPGRVYALLWDWGREPWLVDVDDVARRVALPGHDAQHMLPHDAVVGLGRVWEPGVGSL
;
A
#
# COMPACT_ATOMS: atom_id res chain seq x y z
N ILE A 1 -7.58 13.17 14.18
CA ILE A 1 -9.05 13.20 14.02
C ILE A 1 -9.58 11.85 14.49
N ALA A 2 -10.41 11.83 15.53
CA ALA A 2 -11.15 10.63 15.92
C ALA A 2 -12.48 10.66 15.16
N TYR A 3 -12.64 9.78 14.18
CA TYR A 3 -13.88 9.68 13.42
C TYR A 3 -14.92 9.07 14.34
N ARG A 4 -15.99 9.83 14.61
CA ARG A 4 -17.01 9.44 15.60
C ARG A 4 -18.02 8.45 15.03
N GLU A 5 -18.16 8.43 13.71
CA GLU A 5 -19.14 7.61 12.98
C GLU A 5 -18.48 7.04 11.72
N PRO A 6 -18.95 5.87 11.24
CA PRO A 6 -18.50 5.34 9.96
C PRO A 6 -18.98 6.22 8.80
N ILE A 7 -18.29 6.14 7.66
CA ILE A 7 -18.63 6.88 6.44
C ILE A 7 -19.98 6.39 5.93
N GLY A 8 -20.96 7.29 5.83
CA GLY A 8 -22.36 6.94 5.54
C GLY A 8 -22.70 6.64 4.07
N TRP A 9 -21.73 6.69 3.16
CA TRP A 9 -21.91 6.46 1.73
C TRP A 9 -20.89 5.45 1.20
N ASP A 10 -21.13 4.91 0.00
CA ASP A 10 -20.22 3.96 -0.62
C ASP A 10 -18.87 4.60 -0.94
N VAL A 11 -17.79 3.88 -0.60
CA VAL A 11 -16.40 4.36 -0.75
C VAL A 11 -15.54 3.44 -1.61
N VAL A 12 -16.05 2.28 -1.99
CA VAL A 12 -15.40 1.39 -2.96
C VAL A 12 -16.17 1.48 -4.26
N LEU A 13 -15.47 1.86 -5.33
CA LEU A 13 -16.01 1.99 -6.67
C LEU A 13 -15.30 0.99 -7.58
N ASN A 14 -16.06 0.14 -8.27
CA ASN A 14 -15.57 -0.62 -9.40
C ASN A 14 -15.90 0.15 -10.67
N VAL A 15 -14.87 0.45 -11.45
CA VAL A 15 -14.93 1.36 -12.60
C VAL A 15 -14.45 0.61 -13.83
N ASP A 16 -15.13 0.82 -14.95
CA ASP A 16 -14.71 0.34 -16.25
C ASP A 16 -13.43 1.05 -16.69
N ALA A 17 -12.41 0.28 -17.05
CA ALA A 17 -11.08 0.82 -17.33
C ALA A 17 -11.03 1.66 -18.61
N ASP A 18 -11.89 1.38 -19.59
CA ASP A 18 -11.86 2.03 -20.90
C ASP A 18 -12.73 3.30 -20.92
N THR A 19 -13.89 3.24 -20.27
CA THR A 19 -14.90 4.31 -20.31
C THR A 19 -14.91 5.17 -19.06
N GLY A 20 -14.34 4.71 -17.95
CA GLY A 20 -14.43 5.37 -16.64
C GLY A 20 -15.82 5.28 -16.00
N ALA A 21 -16.73 4.48 -16.57
CA ALA A 21 -18.07 4.31 -16.03
C ALA A 21 -18.03 3.56 -14.69
N VAL A 22 -18.74 4.07 -13.67
CA VAL A 22 -18.89 3.36 -12.40
C VAL A 22 -19.84 2.17 -12.60
N LEU A 23 -19.30 0.96 -12.49
CA LEU A 23 -20.03 -0.30 -12.68
C LEU A 23 -20.74 -0.74 -11.39
N ARG A 24 -20.12 -0.49 -10.24
CA ARG A 24 -20.64 -0.87 -8.92
C ARG A 24 -20.03 0.00 -7.83
N THR A 25 -20.81 0.25 -6.78
CA THR A 25 -20.35 0.88 -5.55
C THR A 25 -20.74 0.03 -4.34
N TRP A 26 -19.96 0.11 -3.26
CA TRP A 26 -20.30 -0.45 -1.94
C TRP A 26 -19.45 0.19 -0.83
N GLY A 27 -19.74 -0.14 0.42
CA GLY A 27 -18.92 0.23 1.57
C GLY A 27 -19.55 1.23 2.54
N ALA A 28 -20.76 1.71 2.26
CA ALA A 28 -21.50 2.57 3.19
C ALA A 28 -21.62 1.93 4.59
N GLY A 29 -21.29 2.70 5.62
CA GLY A 29 -21.36 2.31 7.02
C GLY A 29 -20.27 1.34 7.49
N LEU A 30 -19.35 0.90 6.62
CA LEU A 30 -18.34 -0.11 6.96
C LEU A 30 -17.01 0.49 7.44
N PHE A 31 -16.63 1.67 6.94
CA PHE A 31 -15.28 2.20 7.09
C PHE A 31 -15.27 3.49 7.91
N TYR A 32 -14.18 3.75 8.65
CA TYR A 32 -13.96 4.98 9.43
C TYR A 32 -12.89 5.86 8.80
N MET A 33 -11.76 5.26 8.41
CA MET A 33 -10.71 5.94 7.68
C MET A 33 -10.01 4.91 6.79
N PRO A 34 -10.65 4.50 5.68
CA PRO A 34 -10.03 3.60 4.72
C PRO A 34 -8.78 4.31 4.18
N HIS A 35 -7.64 3.64 4.25
CA HIS A 35 -6.36 4.20 3.85
C HIS A 35 -5.94 3.66 2.50
N MET A 36 -5.90 2.34 2.33
CA MET A 36 -5.41 1.73 1.10
C MET A 36 -6.15 0.45 0.74
N LEU A 37 -6.28 0.22 -0.56
CA LEU A 37 -7.00 -0.88 -1.17
C LEU A 37 -6.06 -1.71 -2.04
N SER A 38 -6.15 -3.03 -1.92
CA SER A 38 -5.45 -3.98 -2.79
C SER A 38 -6.39 -5.11 -3.20
N LEU A 39 -6.00 -5.86 -4.24
CA LEU A 39 -6.71 -7.05 -4.70
C LEU A 39 -5.83 -8.27 -4.51
N ASP A 40 -6.42 -9.41 -4.13
CA ASP A 40 -5.75 -10.70 -4.24
C ASP A 40 -6.01 -11.37 -5.60
N ARG A 41 -5.39 -12.53 -5.84
CA ARG A 41 -5.50 -13.26 -7.11
C ARG A 41 -6.90 -13.78 -7.42
N GLU A 42 -7.78 -13.85 -6.43
CA GLU A 42 -9.20 -14.24 -6.60
C GLU A 42 -10.08 -13.01 -6.86
N GLY A 43 -9.51 -11.81 -6.89
CA GLY A 43 -10.23 -10.55 -7.04
C GLY A 43 -10.87 -10.04 -5.75
N ASN A 44 -10.58 -10.65 -4.60
CA ASN A 44 -11.09 -10.14 -3.33
C ASN A 44 -10.45 -8.79 -3.00
N VAL A 45 -11.24 -7.91 -2.40
CA VAL A 45 -10.85 -6.55 -2.06
C VAL A 45 -10.32 -6.51 -0.64
N TRP A 46 -9.08 -6.07 -0.47
CA TRP A 46 -8.45 -5.88 0.83
C TRP A 46 -8.36 -4.39 1.14
N VAL A 47 -8.80 -3.99 2.33
CA VAL A 47 -8.79 -2.61 2.79
C VAL A 47 -8.07 -2.51 4.13
N ALA A 48 -7.05 -1.66 4.20
CA ALA A 48 -6.51 -1.20 5.48
C ALA A 48 -7.34 0.00 5.95
N ASP A 49 -8.06 -0.13 7.06
CA ASP A 49 -8.79 0.96 7.68
C ASP A 49 -8.04 1.41 8.94
N ALA A 50 -7.46 2.60 8.83
CA ALA A 50 -6.66 3.17 9.90
C ALA A 50 -7.54 3.66 11.06
N GLY A 51 -8.81 4.02 10.84
CA GLY A 51 -9.74 4.42 11.88
C GLY A 51 -10.24 3.24 12.70
N LEU A 52 -10.48 2.12 12.03
CA LEU A 52 -10.85 0.85 12.67
C LEU A 52 -9.66 0.14 13.30
N HIS A 53 -8.43 0.48 12.92
CA HIS A 53 -7.24 -0.29 13.29
C HIS A 53 -7.32 -1.74 12.78
N GLN A 54 -7.80 -1.91 11.55
CA GLN A 54 -8.05 -3.22 10.97
C GLN A 54 -7.57 -3.32 9.52
N VAL A 55 -7.26 -4.55 9.12
CA VAL A 55 -7.21 -4.96 7.71
C VAL A 55 -8.40 -5.88 7.46
N LEU A 56 -9.16 -5.58 6.42
CA LEU A 56 -10.42 -6.24 6.09
C LEU A 56 -10.34 -6.83 4.68
N LYS A 57 -10.74 -8.08 4.50
CA LYS A 57 -10.89 -8.75 3.19
C LYS A 57 -12.36 -8.86 2.85
N PHE A 58 -12.74 -8.53 1.63
CA PHE A 58 -14.10 -8.62 1.11
C PHE A 58 -14.14 -9.37 -0.21
N THR A 59 -15.27 -9.99 -0.54
CA THR A 59 -15.56 -10.40 -1.92
C THR A 59 -15.58 -9.15 -2.83
N PRO A 60 -15.49 -9.30 -4.16
CA PRO A 60 -15.64 -8.18 -5.09
C PRO A 60 -16.96 -7.40 -4.94
N THR A 61 -17.96 -8.00 -4.29
CA THR A 61 -19.30 -7.43 -4.09
C THR A 61 -19.52 -6.88 -2.67
N GLY A 62 -18.49 -6.86 -1.83
CA GLY A 62 -18.52 -6.20 -0.51
C GLY A 62 -18.93 -7.10 0.66
N GLN A 63 -18.97 -8.44 0.50
CA GLN A 63 -19.18 -9.34 1.63
C GLN A 63 -17.86 -9.53 2.40
N LEU A 64 -17.86 -9.29 3.71
CA LEU A 64 -16.67 -9.48 4.56
C LEU A 64 -16.27 -10.97 4.65
N LEU A 65 -15.00 -11.24 4.44
CA LEU A 65 -14.39 -12.58 4.44
C LEU A 65 -13.37 -12.78 5.59
N LEU A 66 -12.60 -11.74 5.90
CA LEU A 66 -11.58 -11.78 6.97
C LEU A 66 -11.45 -10.39 7.60
N SER A 67 -11.19 -10.36 8.89
CA SER A 67 -10.82 -9.16 9.63
C SER A 67 -9.63 -9.47 10.52
N VAL A 68 -8.58 -8.65 10.44
CA VAL A 68 -7.41 -8.71 11.33
C VAL A 68 -7.27 -7.39 12.06
N GLY A 69 -7.03 -7.45 13.37
CA GLY A 69 -7.07 -6.29 14.27
C GLY A 69 -8.43 -6.15 14.97
N SER A 70 -8.53 -5.15 15.85
CA SER A 70 -9.70 -4.94 16.70
C SER A 70 -10.33 -3.59 16.40
N ALA A 71 -11.58 -3.61 15.94
CA ALA A 71 -12.32 -2.40 15.56
C ALA A 71 -12.27 -1.32 16.66
N LEU A 72 -11.83 -0.12 16.30
CA LEU A 72 -11.72 1.06 17.17
C LEU A 72 -10.82 0.87 18.40
N SER A 73 -10.05 -0.22 18.45
CA SER A 73 -9.16 -0.55 19.54
C SER A 73 -7.73 -0.68 18.99
N PRO A 74 -6.91 0.38 19.05
CA PRO A 74 -5.53 0.30 18.59
C PRO A 74 -4.71 -0.67 19.45
N GLY A 75 -3.72 -1.32 18.85
CA GLY A 75 -2.69 -2.03 19.59
C GLY A 75 -1.42 -2.28 18.78
N ALA A 76 -0.30 -2.40 19.49
CA ALA A 76 1.02 -2.47 18.89
C ALA A 76 1.76 -3.80 19.19
N GLY A 77 1.05 -4.88 19.58
CA GLY A 77 1.66 -6.21 19.81
C GLY A 77 0.84 -7.20 20.66
N GLY A 78 1.10 -8.50 20.44
CA GLY A 78 0.68 -9.64 21.29
C GLY A 78 -0.34 -10.61 20.67
N THR A 79 -0.25 -11.91 21.01
CA THR A 79 -1.19 -12.98 20.57
C THR A 79 -2.56 -12.94 21.26
N ARG A 80 -2.80 -11.98 22.17
CA ARG A 80 -4.03 -11.86 22.98
C ARG A 80 -4.53 -10.40 23.14
N GLY A 81 -4.14 -9.48 22.26
CA GLY A 81 -4.55 -8.07 22.29
C GLY A 81 -4.87 -7.51 20.91
N ALA A 82 -5.23 -6.22 20.84
CA ALA A 82 -5.39 -5.52 19.56
C ALA A 82 -4.08 -5.56 18.76
N LEU A 83 -4.17 -6.10 17.54
CA LEU A 83 -2.99 -6.46 16.75
C LEU A 83 -2.40 -5.32 15.93
N LEU A 84 -3.18 -4.29 15.59
CA LEU A 84 -2.79 -3.24 14.65
C LEU A 84 -3.03 -1.84 15.23
N CYS A 85 -2.20 -0.88 14.85
CA CYS A 85 -2.27 0.53 15.23
C CYS A 85 -2.23 1.40 13.97
N LYS A 86 -3.41 1.60 13.38
CA LYS A 86 -3.63 2.40 12.17
C LYS A 86 -2.81 1.83 11.00
N PRO A 87 -3.17 0.63 10.52
CA PRO A 87 -2.48 0.01 9.39
C PRO A 87 -2.64 0.87 8.13
N THR A 88 -1.65 0.80 7.25
CA THR A 88 -1.60 1.61 6.03
C THR A 88 -1.83 0.79 4.77
N ARG A 89 -1.33 -0.45 4.67
CA ARG A 89 -1.50 -1.31 3.49
C ARG A 89 -1.53 -2.78 3.87
N ALA A 90 -2.23 -3.59 3.08
CA ALA A 90 -2.04 -5.03 3.01
C ALA A 90 -1.65 -5.46 1.58
N VAL A 91 -0.69 -6.38 1.43
CA VAL A 91 -0.35 -7.03 0.15
C VAL A 91 -0.38 -8.54 0.32
N VAL A 92 -1.00 -9.24 -0.63
CA VAL A 92 -1.34 -10.66 -0.50
C VAL A 92 -0.49 -11.48 -1.48
N ALA A 93 0.16 -12.52 -0.96
CA ALA A 93 0.97 -13.48 -1.70
C ALA A 93 0.09 -14.54 -2.39
N ALA A 94 0.69 -15.36 -3.26
CA ALA A 94 0.04 -16.42 -4.01
C ALA A 94 -0.55 -17.51 -3.12
N ASP A 95 0.11 -17.79 -2.00
CA ASP A 95 -0.34 -18.76 -1.01
C ASP A 95 -1.45 -18.22 -0.09
N GLY A 96 -1.87 -16.96 -0.29
CA GLY A 96 -2.85 -16.25 0.53
C GLY A 96 -2.27 -15.66 1.82
N SER A 97 -0.99 -15.89 2.14
CA SER A 97 -0.31 -15.16 3.21
C SER A 97 -0.21 -13.69 2.83
N PHE A 98 -0.08 -12.80 3.80
CA PHE A 98 -0.10 -11.37 3.49
C PHE A 98 0.79 -10.56 4.44
N LEU A 99 1.28 -9.44 3.92
CA LEU A 99 2.04 -8.46 4.67
C LEU A 99 1.17 -7.26 4.98
N VAL A 100 1.30 -6.72 6.18
CA VAL A 100 0.63 -5.49 6.62
C VAL A 100 1.66 -4.49 7.10
N THR A 101 1.57 -3.26 6.60
CA THR A 101 2.30 -2.13 7.16
C THR A 101 1.47 -1.50 8.27
N ASP A 102 2.04 -1.47 9.48
CA ASP A 102 1.40 -0.94 10.68
C ASP A 102 2.19 0.29 11.14
N GLY A 103 1.80 1.45 10.62
CA GLY A 103 2.73 2.57 10.45
C GLY A 103 2.30 3.95 10.92
N LEU A 104 1.00 4.23 11.13
CA LEU A 104 0.56 5.58 11.51
C LEU A 104 0.58 5.82 13.04
N CYS A 105 0.54 4.77 13.86
CA CYS A 105 0.87 4.85 15.29
C CYS A 105 1.71 3.68 15.81
N SER A 106 2.26 2.90 14.89
CA SER A 106 3.32 1.92 15.11
C SER A 106 4.37 2.10 14.01
N SER A 107 5.47 1.37 14.06
CA SER A 107 6.51 1.42 13.03
C SER A 107 7.01 0.01 12.76
N ARG A 108 6.18 -0.80 12.10
CA ARG A 108 6.48 -2.20 11.82
C ARG A 108 5.83 -2.71 10.54
N VAL A 109 6.38 -3.82 10.05
CA VAL A 109 5.76 -4.69 9.05
C VAL A 109 5.45 -6.03 9.68
N LEU A 110 4.28 -6.57 9.39
CA LEU A 110 3.75 -7.81 9.96
C LEU A 110 3.46 -8.78 8.81
N ARG A 111 3.68 -10.07 9.02
CA ARG A 111 3.29 -11.14 8.09
C ARG A 111 2.27 -12.04 8.75
N PHE A 112 1.20 -12.35 8.03
CA PHE A 112 0.10 -13.18 8.50
C PHE A 112 -0.12 -14.41 7.60
N SER A 113 -0.67 -15.47 8.18
CA SER A 113 -1.19 -16.62 7.45
C SER A 113 -2.46 -16.25 6.69
N PRO A 114 -2.93 -17.05 5.72
CA PRO A 114 -4.19 -16.81 5.02
C PRO A 114 -5.41 -16.71 5.96
N LYS A 115 -5.30 -17.27 7.16
CA LYS A 115 -6.35 -17.24 8.20
C LYS A 115 -6.21 -16.05 9.16
N GLY A 116 -5.23 -15.16 8.96
CA GLY A 116 -5.00 -13.99 9.79
C GLY A 116 -4.18 -14.26 11.07
N GLU A 117 -3.47 -15.39 11.15
CA GLU A 117 -2.57 -15.67 12.27
C GLU A 117 -1.22 -14.97 12.06
N LEU A 118 -0.67 -14.33 13.08
CA LEU A 118 0.62 -13.66 12.96
C LEU A 118 1.75 -14.69 12.81
N LEU A 119 2.53 -14.58 11.73
CA LEU A 119 3.65 -15.47 11.40
C LEU A 119 5.01 -14.83 11.67
N ALA A 120 5.16 -13.54 11.40
CA ALA A 120 6.39 -12.79 11.65
C ALA A 120 6.08 -11.31 11.85
N GLU A 121 6.97 -10.62 12.55
CA GLU A 121 6.95 -9.15 12.65
C GLU A 121 8.37 -8.60 12.62
N ALA A 122 8.52 -7.38 12.10
CA ALA A 122 9.76 -6.65 12.19
C ALA A 122 9.53 -5.16 12.41
N ALA A 123 10.24 -4.60 13.39
CA ALA A 123 10.26 -3.17 13.63
C ALA A 123 11.04 -2.44 12.53
N LEU A 124 10.60 -1.22 12.22
CA LEU A 124 11.28 -0.25 11.37
C LEU A 124 11.64 0.99 12.20
N PRO A 125 12.67 1.76 11.80
CA PRO A 125 13.09 2.95 12.55
C PRO A 125 11.95 3.97 12.69
N ALA A 126 11.46 4.19 13.92
CA ALA A 126 10.38 5.14 14.19
C ALA A 126 10.77 6.59 13.83
N SER A 127 12.07 6.90 13.84
CA SER A 127 12.62 8.19 13.41
C SER A 127 12.49 8.44 11.90
N GLY A 128 12.13 7.42 11.11
CA GLY A 128 11.96 7.53 9.66
C GLY A 128 10.55 7.94 9.21
N GLY A 129 9.61 8.16 10.14
CA GLY A 129 8.22 8.45 9.82
C GLY A 129 7.35 7.20 9.67
N ALA A 130 6.15 7.39 9.13
CA ALA A 130 5.15 6.34 9.04
C ALA A 130 5.52 5.28 8.02
N VAL A 131 5.46 4.02 8.42
CA VAL A 131 5.53 2.88 7.49
C VAL A 131 4.27 2.89 6.64
N HIS A 132 4.38 3.29 5.39
CA HIS A 132 3.22 3.71 4.60
C HIS A 132 2.89 2.76 3.46
N HIS A 133 3.91 2.13 2.85
CA HIS A 133 3.72 1.27 1.70
C HIS A 133 4.53 -0.02 1.83
N VAL A 134 3.99 -1.12 1.30
CA VAL A 134 4.71 -2.38 1.09
C VAL A 134 4.42 -2.93 -0.31
N LEU A 135 5.47 -3.39 -0.98
CA LEU A 135 5.40 -4.12 -2.24
C LEU A 135 6.07 -5.48 -2.06
N LEU A 136 5.40 -6.54 -2.50
CA LEU A 136 5.88 -7.91 -2.43
C LEU A 136 6.35 -8.35 -3.82
N ASP A 137 7.63 -8.70 -3.93
CA ASP A 137 8.19 -9.40 -5.07
C ASP A 137 8.38 -10.88 -4.68
N GLU A 138 7.38 -11.69 -5.03
CA GLU A 138 7.38 -13.12 -4.72
C GLU A 138 8.46 -13.88 -5.47
N ALA A 139 8.82 -13.44 -6.68
CA ALA A 139 9.83 -14.10 -7.50
C ALA A 139 11.23 -13.90 -6.92
N ALA A 140 11.52 -12.71 -6.40
CA ALA A 140 12.76 -12.41 -5.68
C ALA A 140 12.74 -12.87 -4.21
N GLY A 141 11.56 -13.17 -3.65
CA GLY A 141 11.40 -13.48 -2.22
C GLY A 141 11.63 -12.25 -1.34
N VAL A 142 11.30 -11.06 -1.84
CA VAL A 142 11.62 -9.76 -1.24
C VAL A 142 10.37 -8.94 -0.96
N ALA A 143 10.36 -8.27 0.19
CA ALA A 143 9.38 -7.25 0.55
C ALA A 143 10.07 -5.88 0.61
N TYR A 144 9.57 -4.94 -0.17
CA TYR A 144 9.99 -3.54 -0.19
C TYR A 144 9.06 -2.75 0.72
N VAL A 145 9.58 -2.19 1.81
CA VAL A 145 8.80 -1.46 2.83
C VAL A 145 9.25 -0.01 2.88
N LEU A 146 8.34 0.93 2.67
CA LEU A 146 8.64 2.35 2.51
C LEU A 146 8.18 3.17 3.72
N LEU A 147 9.08 3.98 4.27
CA LEU A 147 8.77 4.99 5.28
C LEU A 147 8.57 6.33 4.56
N ARG A 148 7.35 6.87 4.65
CA ARG A 148 6.93 7.99 3.78
C ARG A 148 7.73 9.25 4.00
N GLU A 149 7.83 9.72 5.25
CA GLU A 149 8.40 11.03 5.55
C GLU A 149 9.92 11.07 5.34
N SER A 150 10.64 10.00 5.70
CA SER A 150 12.09 9.92 5.47
C SER A 150 12.48 9.48 4.06
N GLY A 151 11.56 8.84 3.35
CA GLY A 151 11.84 8.12 2.11
C GLY A 151 12.87 7.02 2.26
N VAL A 152 12.98 6.45 3.45
CA VAL A 152 13.78 5.25 3.67
C VAL A 152 13.00 4.05 3.13
N LEU A 153 13.65 3.32 2.24
CA LEU A 153 13.23 2.03 1.76
C LEU A 153 13.96 0.93 2.53
N SER A 154 13.20 0.10 3.25
CA SER A 154 13.69 -1.11 3.91
C SER A 154 13.34 -2.31 3.05
N VAL A 155 14.35 -2.98 2.51
CA VAL A 155 14.19 -4.18 1.69
C VAL A 155 14.45 -5.39 2.57
N ARG A 156 13.48 -6.29 2.63
CA ARG A 156 13.44 -7.38 3.60
C ARG A 156 13.16 -8.72 2.92
N ASN A 157 13.57 -9.81 3.55
CA ASN A 157 13.12 -11.14 3.14
C ASN A 157 11.61 -11.23 3.34
N ALA A 158 10.87 -11.65 2.31
CA ALA A 158 9.41 -11.65 2.33
C ALA A 158 8.82 -12.60 3.38
N THR A 159 9.53 -13.67 3.75
CA THR A 159 9.05 -14.69 4.68
C THR A 159 9.43 -14.39 6.12
N THR A 160 10.71 -14.11 6.36
CA THR A 160 11.27 -13.91 7.71
C THR A 160 11.23 -12.45 8.17
N LEU A 161 11.01 -11.51 7.25
CA LEU A 161 11.11 -10.06 7.46
C LEU A 161 12.51 -9.59 7.90
N ALA A 162 13.52 -10.45 7.78
CA ALA A 162 14.92 -10.10 8.02
C ALA A 162 15.35 -8.99 7.07
N LEU A 163 16.09 -8.01 7.58
CA LEU A 163 16.61 -6.90 6.78
C LEU A 163 17.65 -7.41 5.77
N LEU A 164 17.48 -7.05 4.51
CA LEU A 164 18.42 -7.37 3.43
C LEU A 164 19.24 -6.14 3.04
N ARG A 165 18.58 -4.99 2.84
CA ARG A 165 19.23 -3.70 2.58
C ARG A 165 18.33 -2.53 2.95
N GLU A 166 18.92 -1.35 3.11
CA GLU A 166 18.20 -0.09 3.24
C GLU A 166 18.70 0.92 2.21
N ALA A 167 17.82 1.82 1.76
CA ALA A 167 18.18 2.92 0.88
C ALA A 167 17.43 4.20 1.31
N ALA A 168 18.14 5.33 1.36
CA ALA A 168 17.57 6.64 1.71
C ALA A 168 17.23 7.42 0.43
N LEU A 169 16.07 7.13 -0.18
CA LEU A 169 15.69 7.65 -1.49
C LEU A 169 15.52 9.17 -1.49
N SER A 170 14.77 9.70 -0.51
CA SER A 170 14.56 11.15 -0.38
C SER A 170 15.84 11.89 -0.03
N GLY A 171 16.68 11.33 0.85
CA GLY A 171 17.97 11.91 1.20
C GLY A 171 18.95 11.94 0.02
N ALA A 172 18.97 10.89 -0.80
CA ALA A 172 19.86 10.79 -1.97
C ALA A 172 19.42 11.68 -3.14
N THR A 173 18.12 11.97 -3.27
CA THR A 173 17.58 12.65 -4.46
C THR A 173 17.11 14.08 -4.20
N GLY A 174 16.70 14.41 -2.97
CA GLY A 174 16.07 15.68 -2.64
C GLY A 174 14.70 15.89 -3.30
N LEU A 175 14.03 14.82 -3.76
CA LEU A 175 12.76 14.89 -4.51
C LEU A 175 11.50 14.84 -3.64
N GLY A 176 11.67 14.88 -2.32
CA GLY A 176 10.57 14.92 -1.36
C GLY A 176 10.20 13.55 -0.80
N ARG A 177 9.03 13.45 -0.16
CA ARG A 177 8.56 12.24 0.52
C ARG A 177 8.30 11.10 -0.44
N ALA A 178 8.35 9.87 0.06
CA ALA A 178 8.13 8.68 -0.74
C ALA A 178 6.71 8.13 -0.52
N TRP A 179 5.87 8.18 -1.54
CA TRP A 179 4.42 7.94 -1.42
C TRP A 179 4.00 6.52 -1.81
N ALA A 180 4.62 5.95 -2.84
CA ALA A 180 4.22 4.65 -3.38
C ALA A 180 5.42 3.87 -3.92
N LEU A 181 5.26 2.55 -4.03
CA LEU A 181 6.17 1.66 -4.74
C LEU A 181 5.45 1.02 -5.92
N LEU A 182 6.10 1.01 -7.07
CA LEU A 182 5.51 0.60 -8.34
C LEU A 182 6.45 -0.41 -9.01
N PRO A 183 6.00 -1.65 -9.26
CA PRO A 183 6.78 -2.59 -10.06
C PRO A 183 6.78 -2.11 -11.52
N ASP A 184 7.92 -2.28 -12.21
CA ASP A 184 8.01 -2.03 -13.65
C ASP A 184 7.38 -3.21 -14.40
N PRO A 185 6.25 -3.03 -15.10
CA PRO A 185 5.61 -4.12 -15.84
C PRO A 185 6.45 -4.59 -17.03
N ALA A 186 7.37 -3.75 -17.54
CA ALA A 186 8.25 -4.08 -18.66
C ALA A 186 9.59 -4.69 -18.21
N ALA A 187 9.94 -4.57 -16.92
CA ALA A 187 11.17 -5.11 -16.36
C ALA A 187 10.91 -5.79 -15.01
N PRO A 188 10.56 -7.10 -15.01
CA PRO A 188 10.36 -7.86 -13.77
C PRO A 188 11.53 -7.71 -12.79
N GLY A 189 11.21 -7.48 -11.52
CA GLY A 189 12.20 -7.23 -10.45
C GLY A 189 12.67 -5.78 -10.34
N ARG A 190 12.35 -4.91 -11.30
CA ARG A 190 12.58 -3.46 -11.15
C ARG A 190 11.41 -2.82 -10.42
N VAL A 191 11.73 -1.96 -9.46
CA VAL A 191 10.76 -1.22 -8.67
C VAL A 191 11.11 0.27 -8.70
N TYR A 192 10.10 1.09 -8.86
CA TYR A 192 10.18 2.55 -8.74
C TYR A 192 9.50 3.01 -7.45
N ALA A 193 10.05 4.04 -6.83
CA ALA A 193 9.38 4.81 -5.80
C ALA A 193 8.83 6.11 -6.37
N LEU A 194 7.59 6.44 -6.04
CA LEU A 194 7.02 7.75 -6.32
C LEU A 194 7.48 8.74 -5.24
N LEU A 195 8.32 9.70 -5.61
CA LEU A 195 8.79 10.78 -4.73
C LEU A 195 8.12 12.10 -5.09
N TRP A 196 7.59 12.80 -4.08
CA TRP A 196 6.88 14.05 -4.28
C TRP A 196 6.70 14.85 -2.98
N ASP A 197 6.63 16.18 -3.09
CA ASP A 197 6.16 17.09 -2.06
C ASP A 197 5.20 18.12 -2.66
N TRP A 198 4.30 18.66 -1.83
CA TRP A 198 3.31 19.65 -2.26
C TRP A 198 3.94 20.80 -3.05
N GLY A 199 3.37 21.10 -4.22
CA GLY A 199 3.83 22.19 -5.09
C GLY A 199 5.11 21.88 -5.87
N ARG A 200 5.62 20.65 -5.85
CA ARG A 200 6.75 20.20 -6.66
C ARG A 200 6.31 19.24 -7.76
N GLU A 201 7.16 19.04 -8.75
CA GLU A 201 6.96 18.00 -9.76
C GLU A 201 7.13 16.61 -9.14
N PRO A 202 6.25 15.63 -9.43
CA PRO A 202 6.39 14.25 -8.98
C PRO A 202 7.36 13.44 -9.84
N TRP A 203 8.08 12.51 -9.21
CA TRP A 203 9.11 11.70 -9.85
C TRP A 203 8.95 10.22 -9.54
N LEU A 204 9.19 9.38 -10.54
CA LEU A 204 9.48 7.96 -10.35
C LEU A 204 11.00 7.79 -10.25
N VAL A 205 11.47 7.14 -9.20
CA VAL A 205 12.90 6.90 -8.94
C VAL A 205 13.13 5.41 -8.81
N ASP A 206 14.02 4.84 -9.61
CA ASP A 206 14.40 3.43 -9.47
C ASP A 206 15.05 3.20 -8.10
N VAL A 207 14.57 2.19 -7.38
CA VAL A 207 14.97 1.95 -5.99
C VAL A 207 16.36 1.32 -5.85
N ASP A 208 16.93 0.82 -6.94
CA ASP A 208 18.28 0.26 -7.02
C ASP A 208 19.27 1.22 -7.71
N ASP A 209 18.77 2.18 -8.49
CA ASP A 209 19.59 3.20 -9.18
C ASP A 209 18.89 4.57 -9.20
N VAL A 210 19.15 5.40 -8.18
CA VAL A 210 18.48 6.71 -8.02
C VAL A 210 18.77 7.72 -9.15
N ALA A 211 19.80 7.48 -9.97
CA ALA A 211 20.07 8.28 -11.16
C ALA A 211 19.07 7.98 -12.28
N ARG A 212 18.53 6.76 -12.32
CA ARG A 212 17.41 6.37 -13.19
C ARG A 212 16.11 6.87 -12.58
N ARG A 213 15.65 8.00 -13.09
CA ARG A 213 14.41 8.64 -12.66
C ARG A 213 13.67 9.28 -13.81
N VAL A 214 12.35 9.32 -13.68
CA VAL A 214 11.42 9.83 -14.70
C VAL A 214 10.53 10.87 -14.03
N ALA A 215 10.55 12.09 -14.55
CA ALA A 215 9.58 13.11 -14.17
C ALA A 215 8.20 12.71 -14.69
N LEU A 216 7.14 13.10 -13.98
CA LEU A 216 5.76 12.96 -14.45
C LEU A 216 5.19 14.35 -14.83
N PRO A 217 5.63 14.93 -15.97
CA PRO A 217 5.23 16.28 -16.41
C PRO A 217 3.80 16.30 -16.95
N GLY A 218 3.18 17.49 -16.97
CA GLY A 218 1.83 17.69 -17.51
C GLY A 218 0.71 17.57 -16.47
N HIS A 219 1.08 17.34 -15.23
CA HIS A 219 0.16 17.33 -14.10
C HIS A 219 0.32 18.62 -13.28
N ASP A 220 -0.80 19.27 -12.96
CA ASP A 220 -0.78 20.49 -12.15
C ASP A 220 -0.30 20.16 -10.73
N ALA A 221 0.94 20.56 -10.41
CA ALA A 221 1.57 20.33 -9.13
C ALA A 221 0.83 20.97 -7.93
N GLN A 222 -0.13 21.88 -8.18
CA GLN A 222 -0.97 22.48 -7.14
C GLN A 222 -2.24 21.67 -6.84
N HIS A 223 -2.71 20.88 -7.82
CA HIS A 223 -3.97 20.12 -7.70
C HIS A 223 -3.75 18.59 -7.65
N MET A 224 -2.52 18.13 -7.85
CA MET A 224 -2.14 16.73 -7.68
C MET A 224 -1.75 16.41 -6.24
N LEU A 225 -2.31 15.31 -5.74
CA LEU A 225 -1.98 14.71 -4.46
C LEU A 225 -1.78 13.21 -4.64
N PRO A 226 -0.72 12.79 -5.36
CA PRO A 226 -0.53 11.38 -5.63
C PRO A 226 -0.14 10.70 -4.31
N HIS A 227 -1.12 10.04 -3.71
CA HIS A 227 -0.98 9.43 -2.39
C HIS A 227 -0.56 7.96 -2.48
N ASP A 228 -1.04 7.25 -3.50
CA ASP A 228 -0.68 5.86 -3.79
C ASP A 228 -0.89 5.58 -5.29
N ALA A 229 -0.32 4.49 -5.77
CA ALA A 229 -0.60 3.96 -7.10
C ALA A 229 -0.50 2.42 -7.10
N VAL A 230 -1.32 1.79 -7.91
CA VAL A 230 -1.32 0.33 -8.10
C VAL A 230 -1.12 0.05 -9.58
N VAL A 231 -0.07 -0.70 -9.91
CA VAL A 231 0.16 -1.19 -11.27
C VAL A 231 -0.33 -2.64 -11.32
N GLY A 232 -1.37 -2.88 -12.11
CA GLY A 232 -1.82 -4.23 -12.43
C GLY A 232 -0.98 -4.83 -13.56
N LEU A 233 -0.76 -6.15 -13.52
CA LEU A 233 -0.24 -6.90 -14.66
C LEU A 233 -1.40 -7.16 -15.65
N GLY A 234 -1.84 -6.10 -16.31
CA GLY A 234 -2.90 -6.06 -17.32
C GLY A 234 -2.80 -4.74 -18.08
N ARG A 235 -3.40 -4.64 -19.28
CA ARG A 235 -3.22 -3.48 -20.19
C ARG A 235 -3.50 -2.16 -19.45
N VAL A 236 -2.41 -1.47 -19.10
CA VAL A 236 -2.40 -0.04 -18.81
C VAL A 236 -2.36 0.64 -20.19
N TRP A 237 -3.53 1.07 -20.62
CA TRP A 237 -3.86 1.84 -21.84
C TRP A 237 -2.67 2.40 -22.65
N GLU A 238 -2.61 2.02 -23.93
CA GLU A 238 -1.82 2.73 -24.96
C GLU A 238 -2.77 3.68 -25.73
N PRO A 239 -2.52 5.00 -25.75
CA PRO A 239 -3.22 5.89 -26.66
C PRO A 239 -2.86 5.53 -28.10
N GLY A 240 -3.83 5.01 -28.86
CA GLY A 240 -3.76 5.05 -30.32
C GLY A 240 -3.79 3.71 -31.08
N VAL A 241 -4.01 2.57 -30.42
CA VAL A 241 -4.19 1.30 -31.16
C VAL A 241 -5.55 0.70 -30.82
N GLY A 242 -6.51 0.91 -31.73
CA GLY A 242 -7.82 0.27 -31.64
C GLY A 242 -7.76 -1.23 -31.89
N SER A 243 -8.91 -1.88 -31.62
CA SER A 243 -9.26 -3.30 -31.78
C SER A 243 -8.85 -4.22 -30.62
N LEU A 244 -9.70 -5.13 -30.13
CA LEU A 244 -11.09 -5.54 -30.43
C LEU A 244 -11.65 -6.17 -29.15
#